data_AF-A0A5B8U1B5-F1
#
_entry.id   AF-A0A5B8U1B5-F1
#
_cell.length_a   1.000
_cell.length_b   1.000
_cell.length_c   1.000
_cell.angle_alpha   90.00
_cell.angle_beta   90.00
_cell.angle_gamma   90.00
#
_symmetry.space_group_name_H-M   'P 1'
#
loop_
_entity.id
_entity.type
_entity.pdbx_description
1 polymer ?
#
loop_
_entity_poly.entity_id
_entity_poly.type
_entity_poly.pdbx_seq_one_letter_code
_entity_poly.pdbx_strand_id
1 'polypeptide(L)'
;MLFDLRGRGRRRAVKFIYLGLALLMGGGLVLFGVGGATSGGLLDAFKNGSGSVNVSDAFKKRVDAAEKAVAARPQDAAAWAALTRVRYQQAGSGDGFNQNTGVFTDKGKAELQNTDAAWTRYVKLAGDKPDPNLAILMVNAYSDAGLNQPAKAVDAMEIYLSGRSPTAQLYVQYAALAYAAGQTRKGDLASAKALSLAPKDSKEQIKGQLDSLKAAAASSATPSTTTTPSS
;
A
#
# COMPACT_ATOMS: atom_id res chain seq x y z
N MET A 1 -43.08 -9.75 43.28
CA MET A 1 -41.82 -10.24 43.88
C MET A 1 -40.68 -9.43 43.31
N LEU A 2 -39.95 -8.81 44.22
CA LEU A 2 -38.99 -7.73 44.01
C LEU A 2 -37.69 -8.34 43.44
N PHE A 3 -37.37 -8.06 42.18
CA PHE A 3 -36.12 -8.55 41.59
C PHE A 3 -34.95 -7.72 42.12
N ASP A 4 -34.22 -8.34 43.03
CA ASP A 4 -32.95 -7.89 43.56
C ASP A 4 -31.95 -7.61 42.42
N LEU A 5 -31.39 -6.40 42.43
CA LEU A 5 -30.43 -5.89 41.44
C LEU A 5 -29.15 -5.40 42.13
N ARG A 6 -28.73 -6.05 43.22
CA ARG A 6 -27.41 -5.82 43.83
C ARG A 6 -26.32 -6.67 43.16
N GLY A 7 -25.76 -6.13 42.08
CA GLY A 7 -24.52 -6.64 41.47
C GLY A 7 -23.78 -5.56 40.68
N ARG A 8 -22.76 -4.96 41.29
CA ARG A 8 -22.01 -3.77 40.80
C ARG A 8 -21.28 -3.95 39.45
N GLY A 9 -21.19 -5.18 38.94
CA GLY A 9 -20.51 -5.53 37.68
C GLY A 9 -21.36 -5.48 36.41
N ARG A 10 -22.71 -5.49 36.51
CA ARG A 10 -23.57 -5.67 35.32
C ARG A 10 -23.61 -4.45 34.38
N ARG A 11 -23.28 -3.25 34.86
CA ARG A 11 -23.29 -2.02 34.03
C ARG A 11 -22.20 -2.01 32.94
N ARG A 12 -21.08 -2.72 33.15
CA ARG A 12 -20.00 -2.81 32.16
C ARG A 12 -20.31 -3.87 31.10
N ALA A 13 -20.75 -5.06 31.51
CA ALA A 13 -21.12 -6.12 30.58
C ALA A 13 -22.27 -5.70 29.64
N VAL A 14 -23.30 -5.03 30.17
CA VAL A 14 -24.40 -4.50 29.37
C VAL A 14 -23.92 -3.41 28.39
N LYS A 15 -22.98 -2.54 28.80
CA LYS A 15 -22.38 -1.56 27.88
C LYS A 15 -21.59 -2.20 26.74
N PHE A 16 -20.84 -3.28 27.00
CA PHE A 16 -20.11 -3.99 25.94
C PHE A 16 -21.04 -4.73 24.97
N ILE A 17 -22.14 -5.30 25.49
CA ILE A 17 -23.14 -5.97 24.64
C ILE A 17 -23.86 -4.96 23.75
N TYR A 18 -24.24 -3.79 24.26
CA TYR A 18 -24.86 -2.75 23.43
C TYR A 18 -23.86 -2.08 22.46
N LEU A 19 -22.58 -1.92 22.82
CA LEU A 19 -21.53 -1.48 21.88
C LEU A 19 -21.29 -2.53 20.78
N GLY A 20 -21.28 -3.81 21.13
CA GLY A 20 -21.19 -4.92 20.18
C GLY A 20 -22.42 -5.00 19.26
N LEU A 21 -23.63 -4.85 19.80
CA LEU A 21 -24.86 -4.83 19.01
C LEU A 21 -24.93 -3.60 18.10
N ALA A 22 -24.48 -2.42 18.56
CA ALA A 22 -24.43 -1.21 17.74
C ALA A 22 -23.41 -1.34 16.59
N LEU A 23 -22.28 -2.01 16.85
CA LEU A 23 -21.29 -2.34 15.80
C LEU A 23 -21.82 -3.39 14.82
N LEU A 24 -22.70 -4.30 15.26
CA LEU A 24 -23.25 -5.37 14.43
C LEU A 24 -24.44 -4.90 13.59
N MET A 25 -25.30 -4.04 14.15
CA MET A 25 -26.39 -3.37 13.42
C MET A 25 -25.87 -2.26 12.50
N GLY A 26 -24.80 -1.55 12.89
CA GLY A 26 -24.11 -0.57 12.02
C GLY A 26 -23.13 -1.19 11.03
N GLY A 27 -22.57 -2.37 11.34
CA GLY A 27 -21.60 -3.08 10.51
C GLY A 27 -22.23 -3.98 9.43
N GLY A 28 -23.50 -4.35 9.59
CA GLY A 28 -24.22 -5.18 8.61
C GLY A 28 -24.48 -4.50 7.27
N LEU A 29 -24.49 -3.16 7.21
CA LEU A 29 -24.80 -2.40 5.98
C LEU A 29 -23.56 -1.87 5.24
N VAL A 30 -22.37 -1.92 5.86
CA VAL A 30 -21.14 -1.35 5.27
C VAL A 30 -20.20 -2.43 4.72
N LEU A 31 -20.48 -3.70 5.00
CA LEU A 31 -19.66 -4.84 4.55
C LEU A 31 -20.22 -5.56 3.30
N PHE A 32 -21.36 -5.13 2.76
CA PHE A 32 -21.90 -5.61 1.49
C PHE A 32 -21.95 -4.48 0.45
N GLY A 33 -20.77 -4.01 0.06
CA GLY A 33 -20.56 -3.04 -1.02
C GLY A 33 -19.90 -3.69 -2.24
N VAL A 34 -20.51 -4.75 -2.78
CA VAL A 34 -20.17 -5.30 -4.11
C VAL A 34 -21.38 -5.12 -5.01
N GLY A 35 -21.21 -4.29 -6.04
CA GLY A 35 -21.88 -4.43 -7.33
C GLY A 35 -23.25 -3.76 -7.49
N GLY A 36 -23.26 -2.57 -8.10
CA GLY A 36 -24.47 -1.97 -8.64
C GLY A 36 -24.17 -0.61 -9.27
N ALA A 37 -24.04 -0.59 -10.59
CA ALA A 37 -23.74 0.56 -11.43
C ALA A 37 -24.49 1.85 -11.05
N THR A 38 -23.87 2.70 -10.24
CA THR A 38 -24.19 4.14 -10.13
C THR A 38 -22.90 4.87 -9.75
N SER A 39 -22.54 5.88 -10.54
CA SER A 39 -21.49 6.84 -10.18
C SER A 39 -21.93 7.61 -8.94
N GLY A 40 -21.60 7.11 -7.75
CA GLY A 40 -22.05 7.71 -6.49
C GLY A 40 -21.69 6.97 -5.20
N GLY A 41 -20.52 6.33 -5.11
CA GLY A 41 -20.08 5.60 -3.91
C GLY A 41 -19.17 6.40 -2.97
N LEU A 42 -19.45 6.36 -1.66
CA LEU A 42 -18.67 6.82 -0.48
C LEU A 42 -18.20 8.28 -0.41
N LEU A 43 -17.90 8.93 -1.53
CA LEU A 43 -17.49 10.33 -1.58
C LEU A 43 -18.65 11.29 -1.32
N ASP A 44 -19.88 10.90 -1.68
CA ASP A 44 -21.05 11.78 -1.52
C ASP A 44 -21.61 11.77 -0.08
N ALA A 45 -21.46 10.64 0.62
CA ALA A 45 -21.72 10.57 2.06
C ALA A 45 -20.68 11.35 2.89
N PHE A 46 -19.49 11.59 2.33
CA PHE A 46 -18.46 12.44 2.94
C PHE A 46 -18.71 13.95 2.68
N LYS A 47 -19.54 14.29 1.68
CA LYS A 47 -19.79 15.67 1.24
C LYS A 47 -21.00 16.31 1.92
N ASN A 48 -22.01 15.51 2.29
CA ASN A 48 -23.27 16.02 2.85
C ASN A 48 -23.45 15.88 4.37
N GLY A 49 -22.44 15.35 5.09
CA GLY A 49 -22.42 15.31 6.55
C GLY A 49 -21.69 16.51 7.14
N SER A 50 -22.39 17.64 7.28
CA SER A 50 -21.95 18.84 8.00
C SER A 50 -21.41 18.50 9.41
N GLY A 51 -20.09 18.37 9.49
CA GLY A 51 -19.30 18.20 10.71
C GLY A 51 -17.85 18.07 10.29
N SER A 52 -17.15 19.21 10.17
CA SER A 52 -15.73 19.28 9.81
C SER A 52 -14.86 18.50 10.80
N VAL A 53 -14.76 17.19 10.61
CA VAL A 53 -13.64 16.41 11.09
C VAL A 53 -12.57 16.61 10.03
N ASN A 54 -11.60 17.47 10.32
CA ASN A 54 -10.39 17.60 9.51
C ASN A 54 -9.86 16.19 9.21
N VAL A 55 -9.96 15.75 7.96
CA VAL A 55 -9.52 14.41 7.52
C VAL A 55 -8.08 14.15 7.94
N SER A 56 -7.26 15.20 7.86
CA SER A 56 -5.89 15.22 8.36
C SER A 56 -5.77 14.89 9.84
N ASP A 57 -6.67 15.39 10.69
CA ASP A 57 -6.60 15.16 12.14
C ASP A 57 -7.09 13.77 12.53
N ALA A 58 -8.01 13.18 11.74
CA ALA A 58 -8.39 11.78 11.91
C ALA A 58 -7.23 10.84 11.57
N PHE A 59 -6.46 11.11 10.50
CA PHE A 59 -5.27 10.33 10.17
C PHE A 59 -4.17 10.48 11.22
N LYS A 60 -3.86 11.71 11.66
CA LYS A 60 -2.88 11.95 12.73
C LYS A 60 -3.20 11.13 13.98
N LYS A 61 -4.46 11.16 14.46
CA LYS A 61 -4.88 10.37 15.63
C LYS A 61 -4.69 8.86 15.43
N ARG A 62 -4.91 8.34 14.22
CA ARG A 62 -4.68 6.93 13.89
C ARG A 62 -3.19 6.58 13.87
N VAL A 63 -2.36 7.49 13.38
CA VAL A 63 -0.90 7.33 13.41
C VAL A 63 -0.40 7.36 14.85
N ASP A 64 -0.80 8.34 15.68
CA ASP A 64 -0.41 8.41 17.09
C ASP A 64 -0.81 7.13 17.86
N ALA A 65 -2.01 6.60 17.60
CA ALA A 65 -2.47 5.36 18.22
C ALA A 65 -1.64 4.15 17.78
N ALA A 66 -1.30 4.06 16.49
CA ALA A 66 -0.45 3.00 15.97
C ALA A 66 1.00 3.11 16.48
N GLU A 67 1.53 4.33 16.63
CA GLU A 67 2.84 4.60 17.24
C GLU A 67 2.89 4.13 18.69
N LYS A 68 1.87 4.46 19.49
CA LYS A 68 1.74 3.95 20.87
C LYS A 68 1.65 2.43 20.90
N ALA A 69 0.96 1.82 19.93
CA ALA A 69 0.84 0.37 19.84
C ALA A 69 2.19 -0.31 19.56
N VAL A 70 3.01 0.22 18.64
CA VAL A 70 4.36 -0.32 18.37
C VAL A 70 5.34 -0.02 19.51
N ALA A 71 5.17 1.10 20.22
CA ALA A 71 5.99 1.42 21.40
C ALA A 71 5.70 0.45 22.55
N ALA A 72 4.43 0.13 22.79
CA ALA A 72 4.04 -0.85 23.80
C ALA A 72 4.40 -2.30 23.41
N ARG A 73 4.41 -2.61 22.11
CA ARG A 73 4.64 -3.96 21.57
C ARG A 73 5.64 -3.92 20.40
N PRO A 74 6.94 -3.66 20.65
CA PRO A 74 7.94 -3.42 19.60
C PRO A 74 8.32 -4.66 18.77
N GLN A 75 7.88 -5.85 19.20
CA GLN A 75 8.10 -7.12 18.52
C GLN A 75 6.83 -7.65 17.83
N ASP A 76 5.70 -6.93 17.92
CA ASP A 76 4.45 -7.35 17.29
C ASP A 76 4.42 -6.92 15.82
N ALA A 77 4.60 -7.88 14.91
CA ALA A 77 4.54 -7.64 13.47
C ALA A 77 3.20 -7.02 13.03
N ALA A 78 2.07 -7.40 13.65
CA ALA A 78 0.76 -6.84 13.28
C ALA A 78 0.65 -5.35 13.66
N ALA A 79 1.26 -4.94 14.79
CA ALA A 79 1.32 -3.54 15.17
C ALA A 79 2.13 -2.71 14.17
N TRP A 80 3.28 -3.22 13.72
CA TRP A 80 4.10 -2.57 12.69
C TRP A 80 3.43 -2.53 11.31
N ALA A 81 2.70 -3.58 10.94
CA ALA A 81 1.89 -3.59 9.72
C ALA A 81 0.79 -2.51 9.76
N ALA A 82 0.11 -2.39 10.90
CA ALA A 82 -0.92 -1.38 11.11
C ALA A 82 -0.31 0.04 11.00
N LEU A 83 0.84 0.29 11.65
CA LEU A 83 1.54 1.57 11.55
C LEU A 83 1.92 1.91 10.11
N THR A 84 2.52 0.96 9.39
CA THR A 84 2.89 1.13 7.98
C THR A 84 1.68 1.54 7.14
N ARG A 85 0.56 0.83 7.29
CA ARG A 85 -0.66 1.10 6.53
C ARG A 85 -1.22 2.50 6.82
N VAL A 86 -1.29 2.92 8.09
CA VAL A 86 -1.84 4.24 8.44
C VAL A 86 -0.93 5.39 8.00
N ARG A 87 0.39 5.21 8.06
CA ARG A 87 1.33 6.23 7.55
C ARG A 87 1.25 6.38 6.03
N TYR A 88 1.15 5.27 5.29
CA TYR A 88 0.95 5.33 3.84
C TYR A 88 -0.34 6.10 3.49
N GLN A 89 -1.43 5.82 4.22
CA GLN A 89 -2.70 6.52 4.03
C GLN A 89 -2.58 8.02 4.34
N GLN A 90 -1.86 8.38 5.42
CA GLN A 90 -1.59 9.77 5.76
C GLN A 90 -0.78 10.48 4.66
N ALA A 91 0.27 9.84 4.14
CA ALA A 91 1.10 10.36 3.07
C ALA A 91 0.28 10.67 1.80
N GLY A 92 -0.73 9.85 1.50
CA GLY A 92 -1.64 10.04 0.36
C GLY A 92 -2.79 11.01 0.61
N SER A 93 -2.86 11.68 1.77
CA SER A 93 -4.00 12.50 2.20
C SER A 93 -3.65 13.98 2.33
N GLY A 94 -4.65 14.86 2.14
CA GLY A 94 -4.52 16.29 2.32
C GLY A 94 -3.33 16.88 1.54
N ASP A 95 -2.49 17.66 2.21
CA ASP A 95 -1.29 18.25 1.62
C ASP A 95 -0.21 17.24 1.22
N GLY A 96 -0.33 15.96 1.56
CA GLY A 96 0.68 14.93 1.26
C GLY A 96 0.67 14.47 -0.20
N PHE A 97 -0.44 14.68 -0.91
CA PHE A 97 -0.60 14.23 -2.28
C PHE A 97 -1.23 15.29 -3.16
N ASN A 98 -0.58 15.61 -4.27
CA ASN A 98 -1.13 16.54 -5.24
C ASN A 98 -2.00 15.77 -6.23
N GLN A 99 -3.32 15.88 -6.08
CA GLN A 99 -4.29 15.22 -6.96
C GLN A 99 -4.23 15.70 -8.41
N ASN A 100 -3.74 16.93 -8.66
CA ASN A 100 -3.66 17.48 -10.01
C ASN A 100 -2.49 16.89 -10.80
N THR A 101 -1.37 16.61 -10.11
CA THR A 101 -0.15 16.08 -10.73
C THR A 101 0.04 14.58 -10.49
N GLY A 102 -0.77 13.97 -9.61
CA GLY A 102 -0.69 12.55 -9.29
C GLY A 102 0.58 12.14 -8.54
N VAL A 103 1.27 13.08 -7.89
CA VAL A 103 2.54 12.83 -7.20
C VAL A 103 2.47 13.22 -5.72
N PHE A 104 3.28 12.54 -4.89
CA PHE A 104 3.46 12.92 -3.50
C PHE A 104 4.19 14.27 -3.39
N THR A 105 3.70 15.13 -2.51
CA THR A 105 4.38 16.39 -2.16
C THR A 105 5.60 16.10 -1.27
N ASP A 106 6.42 17.09 -0.98
CA ASP A 106 7.55 16.92 -0.06
C ASP A 106 7.10 16.45 1.34
N LYS A 107 5.95 16.93 1.81
CA LYS A 107 5.32 16.44 3.05
C LYS A 107 4.92 14.97 2.93
N GLY A 108 4.28 14.59 1.82
CA GLY A 108 3.91 13.20 1.56
C GLY A 108 5.13 12.29 1.51
N LYS A 109 6.21 12.71 0.84
CA LYS A 109 7.47 11.97 0.76
C LYS A 109 8.13 11.80 2.12
N ALA A 110 8.12 12.82 2.98
CA ALA A 110 8.59 12.69 4.36
C ALA A 110 7.78 11.64 5.14
N GLU A 111 6.45 11.62 4.99
CA GLU A 111 5.60 10.58 5.59
C GLU A 111 5.84 9.19 4.98
N LEU A 112 6.16 9.11 3.69
CA LEU A 112 6.57 7.86 3.06
C LEU A 112 7.91 7.34 3.60
N GLN A 113 8.86 8.21 3.96
CA GLN A 113 10.10 7.78 4.63
C GLN A 113 9.80 7.17 6.02
N ASN A 114 8.88 7.77 6.77
CA ASN A 114 8.41 7.18 8.04
C ASN A 114 7.67 5.84 7.82
N THR A 115 6.95 5.74 6.70
CA THR A 115 6.29 4.50 6.26
C THR A 115 7.32 3.41 5.94
N ASP A 116 8.40 3.73 5.22
CA ASP A 116 9.51 2.83 4.89
C ASP A 116 10.21 2.29 6.16
N ALA A 117 10.43 3.15 7.16
CA ALA A 117 11.00 2.72 8.44
C ALA A 117 10.10 1.70 9.16
N ALA A 118 8.79 1.97 9.22
CA ALA A 118 7.81 1.05 9.82
C ALA A 118 7.71 -0.27 9.03
N TRP A 119 7.72 -0.19 7.69
CA TRP A 119 7.69 -1.34 6.79
C TRP A 119 8.92 -2.23 6.97
N THR A 120 10.11 -1.65 7.01
CA THR A 120 11.37 -2.39 7.17
C THR A 120 11.36 -3.16 8.49
N ARG A 121 10.86 -2.54 9.57
CA ARG A 121 10.69 -3.21 10.85
C ARG A 121 9.64 -4.31 10.79
N TYR A 122 8.52 -4.06 10.12
CA TYR A 122 7.47 -5.05 9.91
C TYR A 122 7.99 -6.29 9.17
N VAL A 123 8.64 -6.14 8.01
CA VAL A 123 9.12 -7.27 7.21
C VAL A 123 10.10 -8.12 8.01
N LYS A 124 10.99 -7.50 8.80
CA LYS A 124 11.92 -8.21 9.68
C LYS A 124 11.21 -9.06 10.75
N LEU A 125 10.07 -8.59 11.26
CA LEU A 125 9.30 -9.30 12.29
C LEU A 125 8.31 -10.33 11.70
N ALA A 126 7.80 -10.07 10.50
CA ALA A 126 6.87 -10.95 9.80
C ALA A 126 7.53 -12.24 9.29
N GLY A 127 8.86 -12.23 9.12
CA GLY A 127 9.61 -13.38 8.63
C GLY A 127 9.16 -13.78 7.23
N ASP A 128 8.95 -15.08 7.02
CA ASP A 128 8.66 -15.65 5.70
C ASP A 128 7.25 -15.36 5.17
N LYS A 129 6.37 -14.76 5.97
CA LYS A 129 4.96 -14.50 5.60
C LYS A 129 4.54 -13.05 5.82
N PRO A 130 5.15 -12.05 5.15
CA PRO A 130 4.62 -10.70 5.15
C PRO A 130 3.30 -10.62 4.35
N ASP A 131 2.46 -9.64 4.69
CA ASP A 131 1.16 -9.39 4.08
C ASP A 131 1.34 -8.86 2.65
N PRO A 132 0.95 -9.63 1.61
CA PRO A 132 1.06 -9.20 0.22
C PRO A 132 0.27 -7.91 -0.05
N ASN A 133 -0.86 -7.70 0.63
CA ASN A 133 -1.66 -6.49 0.42
C ASN A 133 -0.98 -5.24 0.96
N LEU A 134 -0.12 -5.37 1.96
CA LEU A 134 0.70 -4.26 2.43
C LEU A 134 1.90 -4.04 1.50
N ALA A 135 2.48 -5.12 0.97
CA ALA A 135 3.61 -5.06 0.04
C ALA A 135 3.28 -4.27 -1.24
N ILE A 136 2.09 -4.47 -1.83
CA ILE A 136 1.69 -3.71 -3.03
C ILE A 136 1.50 -2.21 -2.75
N LEU A 137 1.15 -1.81 -1.53
CA LEU A 137 1.15 -0.39 -1.14
C LEU A 137 2.58 0.16 -1.15
N MET A 138 3.55 -0.64 -0.69
CA MET A 138 4.96 -0.25 -0.69
C MET A 138 5.57 -0.19 -2.08
N VAL A 139 5.16 -1.06 -3.01
CA VAL A 139 5.54 -0.92 -4.44
C VAL A 139 5.17 0.47 -4.96
N ASN A 140 3.97 0.97 -4.62
CA ASN A 140 3.54 2.31 -4.99
C ASN A 140 4.31 3.41 -4.23
N ALA A 141 4.55 3.21 -2.93
CA ALA A 141 5.37 4.13 -2.12
C ALA A 141 6.78 4.33 -2.69
N TYR A 142 7.37 3.27 -3.24
CA TYR A 142 8.71 3.27 -3.81
C TYR A 142 8.78 3.66 -5.29
N SER A 143 7.63 3.90 -5.93
CA SER A 143 7.57 4.39 -7.32
C SER A 143 8.22 5.78 -7.48
N ASP A 144 8.45 6.17 -8.73
CA ASP A 144 8.98 7.50 -9.10
C ASP A 144 8.13 8.66 -8.54
N ALA A 145 6.81 8.46 -8.44
CA ALA A 145 5.88 9.44 -7.89
C ALA A 145 5.99 9.59 -6.36
N GLY A 146 6.53 8.58 -5.67
CA GLY A 146 6.73 8.53 -4.23
C GLY A 146 8.19 8.76 -3.83
N LEU A 147 8.83 7.73 -3.29
CA LEU A 147 10.20 7.79 -2.79
C LEU A 147 11.28 7.62 -3.87
N ASN A 148 10.90 7.22 -5.10
CA ASN A 148 11.83 6.92 -6.19
C ASN A 148 12.94 5.93 -5.75
N GLN A 149 12.52 4.79 -5.20
CA GLN A 149 13.41 3.73 -4.70
C GLN A 149 13.12 2.41 -5.42
N PRO A 150 13.46 2.31 -6.73
CA PRO A 150 13.02 1.20 -7.56
C PRO A 150 13.54 -0.16 -7.07
N ALA A 151 14.73 -0.23 -6.48
CA ALA A 151 15.24 -1.47 -5.88
C ALA A 151 14.34 -1.99 -4.74
N LYS A 152 13.83 -1.10 -3.87
CA LYS A 152 12.90 -1.49 -2.82
C LYS A 152 11.51 -1.83 -3.37
N ALA A 153 11.11 -1.19 -4.47
CA ALA A 153 9.88 -1.55 -5.18
C ALA A 153 9.93 -3.00 -5.69
N VAL A 154 11.08 -3.44 -6.20
CA VAL A 154 11.32 -4.84 -6.60
C VAL A 154 11.17 -5.80 -5.41
N ASP A 155 11.81 -5.50 -4.27
CA ASP A 155 11.74 -6.36 -3.08
C ASP A 155 10.30 -6.44 -2.53
N ALA A 156 9.57 -5.32 -2.52
CA ALA A 156 8.15 -5.30 -2.15
C ALA A 156 7.28 -6.10 -3.15
N MET A 157 7.59 -6.02 -4.44
CA MET A 157 6.88 -6.79 -5.47
C MET A 157 7.11 -8.30 -5.30
N GLU A 158 8.30 -8.73 -4.88
CA GLU A 158 8.59 -10.15 -4.59
C GLU A 158 7.74 -10.67 -3.42
N ILE A 159 7.55 -9.85 -2.38
CA ILE A 159 6.62 -10.17 -1.29
C ILE A 159 5.18 -10.23 -1.79
N TYR A 160 4.78 -9.32 -2.69
CA TYR A 160 3.44 -9.38 -3.29
C TYR A 160 3.23 -10.66 -4.12
N LEU A 161 4.23 -11.05 -4.91
CA LEU A 161 4.22 -12.26 -5.73
C LEU A 161 4.08 -13.54 -4.89
N SER A 162 4.70 -13.60 -3.70
CA SER A 162 4.68 -14.81 -2.87
C SER A 162 3.28 -15.21 -2.38
N GLY A 163 2.35 -14.26 -2.27
CA GLY A 163 0.97 -14.48 -1.86
C GLY A 163 -0.06 -14.33 -2.98
N ARG A 164 0.36 -14.44 -4.25
CA ARG A 164 -0.51 -14.29 -5.43
C ARG A 164 -0.32 -15.43 -6.42
N SER A 165 -1.40 -15.75 -7.14
CA SER A 165 -1.30 -16.67 -8.27
C SER A 165 -0.42 -16.07 -9.36
N PRO A 166 0.57 -16.82 -9.88
CA PRO A 166 1.46 -16.30 -10.90
C PRO A 166 0.69 -16.11 -12.22
N THR A 167 0.75 -14.90 -12.78
CA THR A 167 0.18 -14.58 -14.09
C THR A 167 1.21 -13.90 -14.98
N ALA A 168 1.06 -14.02 -16.30
CA ALA A 168 1.98 -13.37 -17.23
C ALA A 168 2.09 -11.86 -16.97
N GLN A 169 0.95 -11.19 -16.80
CA GLN A 169 0.88 -9.75 -16.55
C GLN A 169 1.57 -9.32 -15.25
N LEU A 170 1.52 -10.16 -14.21
CA LEU A 170 2.17 -9.87 -12.94
C LEU A 170 3.70 -9.94 -13.06
N TYR A 171 4.20 -10.90 -13.85
CA TYR A 171 5.63 -11.01 -14.15
C TYR A 171 6.12 -9.96 -15.15
N VAL A 172 5.26 -9.45 -16.04
CA VAL A 172 5.56 -8.26 -16.87
C VAL A 172 5.80 -7.03 -15.99
N GLN A 173 4.92 -6.80 -14.99
CA GLN A 173 5.11 -5.71 -14.03
C GLN A 173 6.38 -5.87 -13.20
N TYR A 174 6.67 -7.08 -12.73
CA TYR A 174 7.89 -7.37 -12.00
C TYR A 174 9.15 -7.15 -12.87
N ALA A 175 9.11 -7.53 -14.15
CA ALA A 175 10.19 -7.25 -15.09
C ALA A 175 10.39 -5.75 -15.28
N ALA A 176 9.32 -4.97 -15.46
CA ALA A 176 9.37 -3.52 -15.59
C ALA A 176 10.05 -2.86 -14.37
N LEU A 177 9.64 -3.24 -13.16
CA LEU A 177 10.24 -2.74 -11.92
C LEU A 177 11.71 -3.13 -11.81
N ALA A 178 12.06 -4.38 -12.15
CA ALA A 178 13.44 -4.86 -12.09
C ALA A 178 14.35 -4.13 -13.09
N TYR A 179 13.88 -3.90 -14.32
CA TYR A 179 14.63 -3.12 -15.31
C TYR A 179 14.78 -1.66 -14.87
N ALA A 180 13.72 -1.02 -14.36
CA ALA A 180 13.79 0.34 -13.82
C ALA A 180 14.75 0.45 -12.63
N ALA A 181 14.90 -0.62 -11.84
CA ALA A 181 15.88 -0.70 -10.75
C ALA A 181 17.31 -1.03 -11.21
N GLY A 182 17.57 -1.16 -12.52
CA GLY A 182 18.85 -1.61 -13.07
C GLY A 182 19.16 -3.09 -12.82
N GLN A 183 18.20 -3.86 -12.28
CA GLN A 183 18.34 -5.28 -11.94
C GLN A 183 18.04 -6.16 -13.16
N THR A 184 18.85 -6.00 -14.22
CA THR A 184 18.66 -6.67 -15.53
C THR A 184 18.48 -8.18 -15.42
N ARG A 185 19.29 -8.87 -14.60
CA ARG A 185 19.16 -10.32 -14.38
C ARG A 185 17.81 -10.71 -13.78
N LYS A 186 17.29 -9.96 -12.81
CA LYS A 186 15.95 -10.21 -12.24
C LYS A 186 14.87 -9.92 -13.29
N GLY A 187 15.03 -8.85 -14.07
CA GLY A 187 14.15 -8.50 -15.19
C GLY A 187 14.07 -9.62 -16.22
N ASP A 188 15.20 -10.19 -16.64
CA ASP A 188 15.26 -11.28 -17.63
C ASP A 188 14.57 -12.56 -17.12
N LEU A 189 14.77 -12.90 -15.84
CA LEU A 189 14.09 -14.04 -15.21
C LEU A 189 12.57 -13.82 -15.15
N ALA A 190 12.14 -12.60 -14.81
CA ALA A 190 10.74 -12.23 -14.78
C ALA A 190 10.12 -12.26 -16.19
N SER A 191 10.83 -11.75 -17.20
CA SER A 191 10.45 -11.81 -18.61
C SER A 191 10.24 -13.25 -19.10
N ALA A 192 11.20 -14.14 -18.81
CA ALA A 192 11.08 -15.55 -19.16
C ALA A 192 9.87 -16.21 -18.49
N LYS A 193 9.63 -15.90 -17.21
CA LYS A 193 8.46 -16.40 -16.48
C LYS A 193 7.16 -15.87 -17.06
N ALA A 194 7.08 -14.58 -17.39
CA ALA A 194 5.93 -13.99 -18.05
C ALA A 194 5.59 -14.71 -19.37
N LEU A 195 6.59 -14.95 -20.22
CA LEU A 195 6.43 -15.67 -21.49
C LEU A 195 6.06 -17.14 -21.33
N SER A 196 6.44 -17.77 -20.22
CA SER A 196 6.03 -19.13 -19.90
C SER A 196 4.56 -19.23 -19.46
N LEU A 197 4.02 -18.16 -18.88
CA LEU A 197 2.64 -18.06 -18.40
C LEU A 197 1.69 -17.44 -19.43
N ALA A 198 2.23 -16.82 -20.48
CA ALA A 198 1.46 -16.15 -21.52
C ALA A 198 0.69 -17.16 -22.40
N PRO A 199 -0.62 -16.93 -22.66
CA PRO A 199 -1.35 -17.61 -23.72
C PRO A 199 -0.62 -17.47 -25.07
N LYS A 200 -0.66 -18.50 -25.92
CA LYS A 200 0.03 -18.54 -27.23
C LYS A 200 -0.24 -17.27 -28.05
N ASP A 201 -1.50 -16.87 -28.14
CA ASP A 201 -1.97 -15.74 -28.96
C ASP A 201 -1.44 -14.39 -28.48
N SER A 202 -1.07 -14.27 -27.19
CA SER A 202 -0.56 -13.04 -26.59
C SER A 202 0.95 -13.03 -26.40
N LYS A 203 1.63 -14.15 -26.67
CA LYS A 203 3.03 -14.35 -26.30
C LYS A 203 3.99 -13.44 -27.07
N GLU A 204 3.73 -13.24 -28.37
CA GLU A 204 4.52 -12.31 -29.19
C GLU A 204 4.33 -10.86 -28.75
N GLN A 205 3.09 -10.46 -28.43
CA GLN A 205 2.81 -9.13 -27.90
C GLN A 205 3.52 -8.89 -26.55
N ILE A 206 3.42 -9.84 -25.62
CA ILE A 206 4.09 -9.76 -24.31
C ILE A 206 5.61 -9.72 -24.49
N LYS A 207 6.16 -10.48 -25.44
CA LYS A 207 7.59 -10.43 -25.76
C LYS A 207 8.01 -9.03 -26.22
N GLY A 208 7.29 -8.45 -27.19
CA GLY A 208 7.57 -7.09 -27.67
C GLY A 208 7.49 -6.04 -26.57
N GLN A 209 6.55 -6.19 -25.63
CA GLN A 209 6.47 -5.32 -24.45
C GLN A 209 7.67 -5.48 -23.50
N LEU A 210 8.14 -6.70 -23.27
CA LEU A 210 9.29 -6.94 -22.40
C LEU A 210 10.59 -6.43 -23.01
N ASP A 211 10.75 -6.60 -24.33
CA ASP A 211 11.90 -6.10 -25.07
C ASP A 211 11.96 -4.56 -25.03
N SER A 212 10.81 -3.88 -25.16
CA SER A 212 10.74 -2.42 -25.06
C SER A 212 11.04 -1.91 -23.65
N LEU A 213 10.56 -2.59 -22.60
CA LEU A 213 10.89 -2.28 -21.21
C LEU A 213 12.40 -2.38 -20.93
N LYS A 214 13.04 -3.43 -21.45
CA LYS A 214 14.48 -3.63 -21.32
C LYS A 214 15.28 -2.54 -22.06
N ALA A 215 14.86 -2.20 -23.27
CA ALA A 215 15.49 -1.14 -24.06
C ALA A 215 15.37 0.24 -23.39
N ALA A 216 14.21 0.57 -22.81
CA ALA A 216 13.99 1.82 -22.10
C ALA A 216 14.86 1.96 -20.84
N ALA A 217 15.10 0.86 -20.12
CA ALA A 217 16.01 0.85 -18.98
C ALA A 217 17.49 0.98 -19.39
N ALA A 218 17.87 0.43 -20.55
CA ALA A 218 19.23 0.56 -21.07
C ALA A 218 19.55 1.99 -21.51
N SER A 219 18.59 2.70 -22.12
CA SER A 219 18.79 4.09 -22.56
C SER A 219 18.88 5.08 -21.39
N SER A 220 18.11 4.85 -20.32
CA SER A 220 18.12 5.66 -19.10
C SER A 220 19.37 5.45 -18.22
N ALA A 221 20.14 4.39 -18.45
CA ALA A 221 21.41 4.11 -17.75
C ALA A 221 22.64 4.77 -18.40
N THR A 222 22.49 5.45 -19.55
CA THR A 222 23.61 6.14 -20.21
C THR A 222 23.78 7.53 -19.59
N PRO A 223 24.89 7.83 -18.87
CA PRO A 223 25.13 9.18 -18.41
C PRO A 223 25.35 10.08 -19.61
N SER A 224 24.73 11.26 -19.59
CA SER A 224 25.10 12.36 -20.45
C SER A 224 26.59 12.64 -20.26
N THR A 225 27.43 12.16 -21.17
CA THR A 225 28.78 12.71 -21.33
C THR A 225 28.61 14.16 -21.75
N THR A 226 28.59 15.05 -20.77
CA THR A 226 28.75 16.49 -20.96
C THR A 226 30.08 16.70 -21.67
N THR A 227 30.01 16.81 -22.98
CA THR A 227 31.05 17.41 -23.80
C THR A 227 31.11 18.88 -23.41
N THR A 228 32.04 19.23 -22.51
CA THR A 228 32.43 20.61 -22.26
C THR A 228 33.00 21.19 -23.56
N PRO A 229 32.40 22.22 -24.19
CA PRO A 229 33.05 22.93 -25.27
C PRO A 229 34.12 23.83 -24.63
N SER A 230 35.38 23.55 -24.93
CA SER A 230 36.49 24.45 -24.64
C SER A 230 36.29 25.73 -25.46
N SER A 231 36.26 26.89 -24.81
CA SER A 231 36.37 28.21 -25.44
C SER A 231 37.56 28.93 -24.83
#